data_AF-A0A7S0LTK6-F1
#
_entry.id   AF-A0A7S0LTK6-F1
#
_cell.length_a   1.000
_cell.length_b   1.000
_cell.length_c   1.000
_cell.angle_alpha   90.00
_cell.angle_beta   90.00
_cell.angle_gamma   90.00
#
_symmetry.space_group_name_H-M   'P 1'
#
loop_
_entity.id
_entity.type
_entity.pdbx_description
1 polymer ?
#
loop_
_entity_poly.entity_id
_entity_poly.type
_entity_poly.pdbx_seq_one_letter_code
_entity_poly.pdbx_strand_id
1 'polypeptide(L)'
;SPVADAGRGLHGVLRWVVDISQWEPSDAAWEMLLEEIPEEDRKKVLRFKFKVDQKRALVSRLLQRRACSETCGIPQAQVKIERTKGSKPFLANRPEALAQGLPNWNYNVSHEGHFVALAAEPLVLCGVDVAAPGQVRGRNQTLEQFFTTMKSYFTPTEWAAIRQHGPDESAMEAMFRKHWSLKEAFTKARGDGIAFE
;
A
#
# COMPACT_ATOMS: atom_id res chain seq x y z
N SER A 1 -25.82 -10.47 -22.01
CA SER A 1 -26.79 -9.68 -21.24
C SER A 1 -26.02 -8.77 -20.31
N PRO A 2 -26.06 -7.43 -20.44
CA PRO A 2 -25.15 -6.57 -19.71
C PRO A 2 -25.67 -6.38 -18.30
N VAL A 3 -24.97 -6.95 -17.32
CA VAL A 3 -25.23 -6.71 -15.92
C VAL A 3 -24.60 -5.37 -15.55
N ALA A 4 -25.48 -4.39 -15.35
CA ALA A 4 -25.40 -3.26 -14.43
C ALA A 4 -24.09 -2.44 -14.38
N ASP A 5 -24.20 -1.25 -14.98
CA ASP A 5 -23.48 -0.01 -14.65
C ASP A 5 -23.64 0.30 -13.15
N ALA A 6 -22.76 -0.25 -12.33
CA ALA A 6 -22.66 0.03 -10.90
C ALA A 6 -21.60 1.11 -10.67
N GLY A 7 -22.00 2.37 -10.87
CA GLY A 7 -21.30 3.54 -10.40
C GLY A 7 -20.15 3.99 -11.30
N ARG A 8 -20.40 5.03 -12.10
CA ARG A 8 -19.33 5.88 -12.65
C ARG A 8 -18.62 6.60 -11.50
N GLY A 9 -17.75 5.88 -10.79
CA GLY A 9 -16.61 6.48 -10.11
C GLY A 9 -15.80 7.28 -11.14
N LEU A 10 -15.12 8.32 -10.68
CA LEU A 10 -14.14 9.04 -11.50
C LEU A 10 -13.21 8.00 -12.14
N HIS A 11 -13.28 7.86 -13.46
CA HIS A 11 -12.56 6.83 -14.21
C HIS A 11 -11.07 6.84 -13.80
N GLY A 12 -10.56 5.70 -13.33
CA GLY A 12 -9.19 5.53 -12.86
C GLY A 12 -8.87 5.95 -11.43
N VAL A 13 -9.85 6.35 -10.62
CA VAL A 13 -9.70 6.51 -9.17
C VAL A 13 -10.00 5.18 -8.47
N LEU A 14 -9.03 4.64 -7.73
CA LEU A 14 -9.19 3.40 -6.96
C LEU A 14 -8.86 3.63 -5.49
N ARG A 15 -9.60 2.97 -4.59
CA ARG A 15 -9.38 2.93 -3.14
C ARG A 15 -9.72 1.54 -2.64
N TRP A 16 -8.73 0.66 -2.62
CA TRP A 16 -8.91 -0.73 -2.22
C TRP A 16 -8.19 -0.99 -0.91
N VAL A 17 -8.83 -1.74 -0.03
CA VAL A 17 -8.24 -2.28 1.18
C VAL A 17 -8.68 -3.73 1.29
N VAL A 18 -7.73 -4.63 1.49
CA VAL A 18 -7.96 -6.05 1.72
C VAL A 18 -7.48 -6.38 3.12
N ASP A 19 -8.40 -6.89 3.95
CA ASP A 19 -8.05 -7.53 5.22
C ASP A 19 -7.77 -9.01 4.97
N ILE A 20 -6.53 -9.43 5.24
CA ILE A 20 -6.06 -10.81 5.10
C ILE A 20 -6.13 -11.59 6.42
N SER A 21 -6.71 -11.04 7.49
CA SER A 21 -6.75 -11.63 8.84
C SER A 21 -7.39 -13.02 8.84
N GLN A 22 -8.52 -13.17 8.14
CA GLN A 22 -9.28 -14.42 8.03
C GLN A 22 -9.03 -15.20 6.74
N TRP A 23 -8.09 -14.74 5.89
CA TRP A 23 -7.86 -15.39 4.60
C TRP A 23 -6.99 -16.64 4.74
N GLU A 24 -7.59 -17.82 4.74
CA GLU A 24 -6.87 -19.10 4.80
C GLU A 24 -7.05 -19.86 3.48
N PRO A 25 -6.24 -19.57 2.45
CA PRO A 25 -6.35 -20.27 1.17
C PRO A 25 -5.90 -21.73 1.32
N SER A 26 -6.59 -22.65 0.64
CA SER A 26 -6.07 -24.00 0.41
C SER A 26 -4.78 -23.95 -0.40
N ASP A 27 -3.98 -25.01 -0.37
CA ASP A 27 -2.73 -25.09 -1.14
C ASP A 27 -2.99 -24.90 -2.65
N ALA A 28 -4.03 -25.52 -3.18
CA ALA A 28 -4.43 -25.35 -4.59
C ALA A 28 -4.83 -23.90 -4.92
N ALA A 29 -5.58 -23.23 -4.05
CA ALA A 29 -5.94 -21.83 -4.25
C ALA A 29 -4.71 -20.91 -4.15
N TRP A 30 -3.79 -21.22 -3.24
CA TRP A 30 -2.54 -20.48 -3.07
C TRP A 30 -1.64 -20.61 -4.30
N GLU A 31 -1.47 -21.82 -4.82
CA GLU A 31 -0.68 -22.10 -6.03
C GLU A 31 -1.28 -21.39 -7.26
N MET A 32 -2.59 -21.50 -7.46
CA MET A 32 -3.30 -20.80 -8.54
C MET A 32 -3.08 -19.28 -8.48
N LEU A 33 -3.17 -18.67 -7.28
CA LEU A 33 -2.92 -17.23 -7.14
C LEU A 33 -1.45 -16.84 -7.34
N LEU A 34 -0.49 -17.72 -7.04
CA LEU A 34 0.92 -17.50 -7.36
C LEU A 34 1.20 -17.60 -8.87
N GLU A 35 0.33 -18.26 -9.63
CA GLU A 35 0.39 -18.34 -11.08
C GLU A 35 -0.09 -17.07 -11.80
N GLU A 36 -0.90 -16.25 -11.12
CA GLU A 36 -1.37 -14.97 -11.62
C GLU A 36 -0.30 -13.86 -11.63
N ILE A 37 0.88 -14.12 -11.05
CA ILE A 37 1.99 -13.17 -10.95
C ILE A 37 3.25 -13.68 -11.68
N PRO A 38 4.13 -12.79 -12.18
CA PRO A 38 5.38 -13.18 -12.83
C PRO A 38 6.26 -14.06 -11.93
N GLU A 39 7.02 -14.98 -12.53
CA GLU A 39 7.89 -15.92 -11.81
C GLU A 39 8.87 -15.22 -10.86
N GLU A 40 9.42 -14.08 -11.27
CA GLU A 40 10.31 -13.26 -10.43
C GLU A 40 9.63 -12.71 -9.17
N ASP A 41 8.35 -12.34 -9.26
CA ASP A 41 7.56 -11.89 -8.12
C ASP A 41 7.14 -13.07 -7.25
N ARG A 42 6.82 -14.23 -7.85
CA ARG A 42 6.57 -15.48 -7.12
C ARG A 42 7.75 -15.84 -6.23
N LYS A 43 8.98 -15.81 -6.77
CA LYS A 43 10.22 -16.06 -6.01
C LYS A 43 10.36 -15.08 -4.85
N LYS A 44 10.08 -13.79 -5.06
CA LYS A 44 10.14 -12.76 -3.99
C LYS A 44 9.10 -13.01 -2.89
N VAL A 45 7.86 -13.36 -3.26
CA VAL A 45 6.80 -13.72 -2.31
C VAL A 45 7.24 -14.90 -1.46
N LEU A 46 7.75 -15.97 -2.08
CA LEU A 46 8.14 -17.20 -1.37
C LEU A 46 9.39 -17.05 -0.48
N ARG A 47 10.19 -15.99 -0.67
CA ARG A 47 11.36 -15.72 0.18
C ARG A 47 11.02 -15.20 1.57
N PHE A 48 9.81 -14.71 1.81
CA PHE A 48 9.42 -14.26 3.14
C PHE A 48 9.33 -15.45 4.11
N LYS A 49 9.91 -15.28 5.30
CA LYS A 49 9.97 -16.31 6.35
C LYS A 49 8.58 -16.65 6.90
N PHE A 50 7.74 -15.65 7.12
CA PHE A 50 6.43 -15.84 7.73
C PHE A 50 5.32 -15.86 6.69
N LYS A 51 4.36 -16.78 6.85
CA LYS A 51 3.23 -16.92 5.90
C LYS A 51 2.39 -15.65 5.78
N VAL A 52 2.25 -14.87 6.85
CA VAL A 52 1.52 -13.59 6.81
C VAL A 52 2.20 -12.56 5.91
N ASP A 53 3.53 -12.51 5.88
CA ASP A 53 4.30 -11.67 4.95
C ASP A 53 4.13 -12.15 3.51
N GLN A 54 4.19 -13.47 3.28
CA GLN A 54 3.91 -14.04 1.97
C GLN A 54 2.51 -13.64 1.47
N LYS A 55 1.48 -13.76 2.33
CA LYS A 55 0.10 -13.37 2.01
C LYS A 55 0.00 -11.88 1.65
N ARG A 56 0.59 -10.98 2.46
CA ARG A 56 0.63 -9.53 2.17
C ARG A 56 1.30 -9.26 0.83
N ALA A 57 2.45 -9.88 0.59
CA ALA A 57 3.21 -9.70 -0.64
C ALA A 57 2.44 -10.19 -1.88
N LEU A 58 1.79 -11.35 -1.79
CA LEU A 58 0.97 -11.90 -2.87
C LEU A 58 -0.23 -10.99 -3.17
N VAL A 59 -1.03 -10.66 -2.16
CA VAL A 59 -2.19 -9.77 -2.32
C VAL A 59 -1.77 -8.41 -2.86
N SER A 60 -0.64 -7.86 -2.40
CA SER A 60 -0.08 -6.62 -2.94
C SER A 60 0.19 -6.71 -4.44
N ARG A 61 0.76 -7.82 -4.94
CA ARG A 61 1.02 -7.99 -6.39
C ARG A 61 -0.26 -8.17 -7.20
N LEU A 62 -1.20 -8.95 -6.68
CA LEU A 62 -2.50 -9.18 -7.32
C LEU A 62 -3.30 -7.88 -7.44
N LEU A 63 -3.38 -7.08 -6.37
CA LEU A 63 -4.06 -5.78 -6.41
C LEU A 63 -3.45 -4.83 -7.43
N GLN A 64 -2.12 -4.78 -7.53
CA GLN A 64 -1.45 -3.93 -8.52
C GLN A 64 -1.78 -4.37 -9.95
N ARG A 65 -1.70 -5.68 -10.24
CA ARG A 65 -2.02 -6.22 -11.57
C ARG A 65 -3.49 -6.00 -11.92
N ARG A 66 -4.38 -6.23 -10.96
CA ARG A 66 -5.82 -5.99 -11.13
C ARG A 66 -6.13 -4.52 -11.39
N ALA A 67 -5.53 -3.59 -10.63
CA ALA A 67 -5.71 -2.15 -10.82
C ALA A 67 -5.29 -1.70 -12.23
N CYS A 68 -4.13 -2.17 -12.70
CA CYS A 68 -3.64 -1.89 -14.05
C CYS A 68 -4.56 -2.49 -15.11
N SER A 69 -4.98 -3.74 -14.92
CA SER A 69 -5.84 -4.44 -15.89
C SER A 69 -7.21 -3.78 -16.01
N GLU A 70 -7.86 -3.51 -14.88
CA GLU A 70 -9.21 -2.94 -14.81
C GLU A 70 -9.24 -1.50 -15.34
N THR A 71 -8.24 -0.68 -14.98
CA THR A 71 -8.23 0.74 -15.36
C THR A 71 -7.71 0.97 -16.78
N CYS A 72 -6.76 0.15 -17.22
CA CYS A 72 -6.09 0.35 -18.52
C CYS A 72 -6.53 -0.65 -19.59
N GLY A 73 -7.51 -1.52 -19.32
CA GLY A 73 -8.00 -2.49 -20.29
C GLY A 73 -6.93 -3.48 -20.78
N ILE A 74 -5.84 -3.66 -20.02
CA ILE A 74 -4.76 -4.58 -20.36
C ILE A 74 -5.15 -5.96 -19.81
N PRO A 75 -5.07 -7.05 -20.58
CA PRO A 75 -5.25 -8.38 -20.04
C PRO A 75 -4.30 -8.63 -18.86
N GLN A 76 -4.80 -9.24 -17.78
CA GLN A 76 -4.03 -9.41 -16.53
C GLN A 76 -2.66 -10.08 -16.78
N ALA A 77 -2.58 -11.06 -17.68
CA ALA A 77 -1.33 -11.73 -18.06
C ALA A 77 -0.31 -10.80 -18.74
N GLN A 78 -0.76 -9.76 -19.44
CA GLN A 78 0.09 -8.82 -20.18
C GLN A 78 0.53 -7.61 -19.35
N VAL A 79 0.02 -7.43 -18.13
CA VAL A 79 0.42 -6.31 -17.27
C VAL A 79 1.92 -6.39 -16.95
N LYS A 80 2.67 -5.35 -17.32
CA LYS A 80 4.10 -5.21 -17.02
C LYS A 80 4.31 -4.09 -16.00
N ILE A 81 4.69 -4.46 -14.79
CA ILE A 81 4.98 -3.53 -13.69
C ILE A 81 6.49 -3.43 -13.54
N GLU A 82 7.02 -2.22 -13.63
CA GLU A 82 8.42 -1.90 -13.33
C GLU A 82 8.52 -1.00 -12.09
N ARG A 83 9.73 -0.63 -11.67
CA ARG A 83 9.96 0.20 -10.49
C ARG A 83 10.86 1.37 -10.82
N THR A 84 10.56 2.54 -10.25
CA THR A 84 11.43 3.71 -10.33
C THR A 84 12.74 3.48 -9.55
N LYS A 85 13.70 4.40 -9.65
CA LYS A 85 14.91 4.40 -8.79
C LYS A 85 14.57 4.38 -7.29
N GLY A 86 13.51 5.08 -6.89
CA GLY A 86 12.94 5.06 -5.53
C GLY A 86 12.09 3.82 -5.22
N SER A 87 12.16 2.77 -6.04
CA SER A 87 11.42 1.51 -5.92
C SER A 87 9.88 1.61 -6.01
N LYS A 88 9.32 2.77 -6.38
CA LYS A 88 7.88 2.95 -6.58
C LYS A 88 7.43 2.17 -7.82
N PRO A 89 6.44 1.26 -7.71
CA PRO A 89 5.98 0.48 -8.85
C PRO A 89 5.15 1.34 -9.81
N PHE A 90 5.25 1.09 -11.11
CA PHE A 90 4.47 1.75 -12.16
C PHE A 90 4.17 0.81 -13.33
N LEU A 91 3.11 1.11 -14.08
CA LEU A 91 2.72 0.37 -15.28
C LEU A 91 3.62 0.76 -16.47
N ALA A 92 4.47 -0.16 -16.92
CA ALA A 92 5.46 0.11 -17.96
C ALA A 92 4.90 0.03 -19.38
N ASN A 93 3.90 -0.81 -19.63
CA ASN A 93 3.28 -1.00 -20.94
C ASN A 93 1.90 -0.33 -21.04
N ARG A 94 1.81 0.92 -20.62
CA ARG A 94 0.56 1.69 -20.65
C ARG A 94 0.15 2.04 -22.10
N PRO A 95 -1.07 1.69 -22.55
CA PRO A 95 -1.56 2.06 -23.88
C PRO A 95 -1.65 3.56 -24.11
N GLU A 96 -1.14 4.04 -25.24
CA GLU A 96 -1.18 5.46 -25.64
C GLU A 96 -2.60 6.01 -25.75
N ALA A 97 -3.56 5.19 -26.20
CA ALA A 97 -4.97 5.57 -26.31
C ALA A 97 -5.59 6.05 -24.98
N LEU A 98 -5.02 5.63 -23.84
CA LEU A 98 -5.47 6.05 -22.51
C LEU A 98 -4.83 7.35 -22.03
N ALA A 99 -3.84 7.90 -22.75
CA ALA A 99 -3.19 9.16 -22.38
C ALA A 99 -4.19 10.33 -22.33
N GLN A 100 -5.25 10.29 -23.15
CA GLN A 100 -6.24 11.37 -23.21
C GLN A 100 -7.24 11.35 -22.03
N GLY A 101 -7.62 10.18 -21.54
CA GLY A 101 -8.60 10.04 -20.45
C GLY A 101 -7.99 9.86 -19.05
N LEU A 102 -6.71 9.48 -18.99
CA LEU A 102 -6.02 9.09 -17.77
C LEU A 102 -4.60 9.67 -17.70
N PRO A 103 -4.34 10.92 -18.13
CA PRO A 103 -3.02 11.41 -18.55
C PRO A 103 -1.87 11.07 -17.60
N ASN A 104 -2.10 11.11 -16.29
CA ASN A 104 -1.12 10.78 -15.28
C ASN A 104 -1.61 9.65 -14.35
N TRP A 105 -2.24 8.62 -14.91
CA TRP A 105 -2.68 7.50 -14.09
C TRP A 105 -1.50 6.83 -13.41
N ASN A 106 -1.56 6.83 -12.09
CA ASN A 106 -0.56 6.26 -11.22
C ASN A 106 -1.25 5.59 -10.02
N TYR A 107 -0.52 4.71 -9.36
CA TYR A 107 -1.00 4.03 -8.17
C TYR A 107 0.09 3.95 -7.11
N ASN A 108 -0.33 3.68 -5.88
CA ASN A 108 0.54 3.33 -4.78
C ASN A 108 -0.09 2.22 -3.95
N VAL A 109 0.77 1.44 -3.28
CA VAL A 109 0.36 0.29 -2.48
C VAL A 109 1.10 0.31 -1.15
N SER A 110 0.41 -0.04 -0.07
CA SER A 110 1.01 -0.22 1.27
C SER A 110 0.44 -1.46 1.92
N HIS A 111 1.17 -2.03 2.87
CA HIS A 111 0.71 -3.16 3.65
C HIS A 111 1.34 -3.17 5.04
N GLU A 112 0.53 -3.37 6.06
CA GLU A 112 1.00 -3.55 7.44
C GLU A 112 -0.05 -4.32 8.24
N GLY A 113 0.38 -5.09 9.24
CA GLY A 113 -0.51 -5.96 10.01
C GLY A 113 -1.30 -6.90 9.09
N HIS A 114 -2.62 -6.85 9.13
CA HIS A 114 -3.46 -7.69 8.27
C HIS A 114 -3.98 -6.98 7.03
N PHE A 115 -3.52 -5.76 6.74
CA PHE A 115 -4.11 -4.94 5.68
C PHE A 115 -3.15 -4.78 4.51
N VAL A 116 -3.71 -4.83 3.30
CA VAL A 116 -3.06 -4.40 2.06
C VAL A 116 -3.94 -3.34 1.41
N ALA A 117 -3.43 -2.13 1.22
CA ALA A 117 -4.15 -1.01 0.64
C ALA A 117 -3.55 -0.60 -0.71
N LEU A 118 -4.40 -0.22 -1.66
CA LEU A 118 -4.03 0.35 -2.95
C LEU A 118 -4.85 1.61 -3.20
N ALA A 119 -4.18 2.68 -3.62
CA ALA A 119 -4.81 3.87 -4.14
C ALA A 119 -4.33 4.13 -5.57
N ALA A 120 -5.22 4.61 -6.43
CA ALA A 120 -4.87 5.07 -7.77
C ALA A 120 -5.57 6.40 -8.07
N GLU A 121 -4.92 7.21 -8.91
CA GLU A 121 -5.38 8.53 -9.33
C GLU A 121 -5.07 8.75 -10.81
N PRO A 122 -6.00 9.32 -11.61
CA PRO A 122 -5.84 9.52 -13.05
C PRO A 122 -5.01 10.76 -13.42
N LEU A 123 -4.86 11.71 -12.49
CA LEU A 123 -4.27 13.02 -12.76
C LEU A 123 -3.21 13.43 -11.73
N VAL A 124 -3.51 13.32 -10.44
CA VAL A 124 -2.59 13.73 -9.37
C VAL A 124 -1.73 12.57 -8.91
N LEU A 125 -0.54 12.86 -8.38
CA LEU A 125 0.26 11.82 -7.73
C LEU A 125 -0.45 11.32 -6.48
N CYS A 126 -0.48 10.00 -6.30
CA CYS A 126 -1.02 9.38 -5.10
C CYS A 126 0.03 8.59 -4.32
N GLY A 127 -0.17 8.58 -3.01
CA GLY A 127 0.52 7.74 -2.05
C GLY A 127 -0.49 7.24 -1.03
N VAL A 128 -0.32 6.00 -0.58
CA VAL A 128 -1.15 5.38 0.44
C VAL A 128 -0.24 4.77 1.48
N ASP A 129 -0.65 4.85 2.73
CA ASP A 129 0.01 4.16 3.81
C ASP A 129 -1.02 3.51 4.74
N VAL A 130 -0.60 2.43 5.40
CA VAL A 130 -1.39 1.76 6.43
C VAL A 130 -0.47 1.59 7.61
N ALA A 131 -0.82 2.25 8.72
CA ALA A 131 -0.15 2.14 10.00
C ALA A 131 -0.97 1.24 10.95
N ALA A 132 -0.71 -0.07 10.94
CA ALA A 132 -1.51 -1.05 11.67
C ALA A 132 -1.26 -1.01 13.20
N PRO A 133 -2.31 -1.16 14.04
CA PRO A 133 -2.14 -1.20 15.49
C PRO A 133 -1.19 -2.31 15.96
N GLY A 134 -0.43 -2.04 17.02
CA GLY A 134 0.44 -3.02 17.66
C GLY A 134 1.65 -3.45 16.83
N GLN A 135 1.94 -2.79 15.70
CA GLN A 135 3.13 -3.04 14.88
C GLN A 135 4.26 -2.04 15.15
N VAL A 136 3.95 -0.93 15.81
CA VAL A 136 4.81 0.26 15.90
C VAL A 136 5.93 0.10 16.95
N ARG A 137 5.66 -0.63 18.03
CA ARG A 137 6.53 -0.70 19.21
C ARG A 137 7.07 -2.12 19.41
N GLY A 138 8.35 -2.23 19.79
CA GLY A 138 8.94 -3.50 20.20
C GLY A 138 8.31 -4.03 21.50
N ARG A 139 8.25 -5.36 21.67
CA ARG A 139 7.58 -6.02 22.82
C ARG A 139 8.05 -5.54 24.21
N ASN A 140 9.29 -5.06 24.33
CA ASN A 140 9.91 -4.64 25.60
C ASN A 140 10.21 -3.13 25.67
N GLN A 141 9.64 -2.32 24.79
CA GLN A 141 9.87 -0.87 24.76
C GLN A 141 8.65 -0.15 25.36
N THR A 142 8.86 0.88 26.18
CA THR A 142 7.76 1.76 26.64
C THR A 142 7.36 2.74 25.55
N LEU A 143 6.17 3.34 25.64
CA LEU A 143 5.75 4.35 24.67
C LEU A 143 6.69 5.57 24.65
N GLU A 144 7.16 6.01 25.81
CA GLU A 144 8.08 7.15 25.89
C GLU A 144 9.46 6.86 25.29
N GLN A 145 9.99 5.64 25.50
CA GLN A 145 11.22 5.21 24.85
C GLN A 145 11.08 5.20 23.33
N PHE A 146 9.93 4.73 22.84
CA PHE A 146 9.61 4.74 21.41
C PHE A 146 9.48 6.17 20.86
N PHE A 147 8.75 7.06 21.53
CA PHE A 147 8.63 8.46 21.10
C PHE A 147 9.97 9.19 21.11
N THR A 148 10.85 8.86 22.06
CA THR A 148 12.22 9.40 22.09
C THR A 148 12.99 9.01 20.83
N THR A 149 12.88 7.76 20.37
CA THR A 149 13.55 7.32 19.12
C THR A 149 12.99 7.97 17.87
N MET A 150 11.72 8.40 17.89
CA MET A 150 11.05 9.01 16.74
C MET A 150 11.11 10.55 16.75
N LYS A 151 11.76 11.15 17.77
CA LYS A 151 11.66 12.59 18.05
C LYS A 151 12.01 13.49 16.86
N SER A 152 13.04 13.14 16.08
CA SER A 152 13.52 13.91 14.92
C SER A 152 12.59 13.87 13.71
N TYR A 153 11.66 12.92 13.63
CA TYR A 153 10.77 12.74 12.47
C TYR A 153 9.51 13.62 12.53
N PHE A 154 9.24 14.22 13.69
CA PHE A 154 8.05 15.03 13.93
C PHE A 154 8.40 16.41 14.49
N THR A 155 7.66 17.40 14.04
CA THR A 155 7.77 18.79 14.51
C THR A 155 7.22 18.94 15.93
N PRO A 156 7.55 20.03 16.64
CA PRO A 156 6.97 20.31 17.95
C PRO A 156 5.44 20.34 17.96
N THR A 157 4.82 20.87 16.89
CA THR A 157 3.36 20.94 16.76
C THR A 157 2.72 19.55 16.60
N GLU A 158 3.35 18.67 15.82
CA GLU A 158 2.89 17.28 15.67
C GLU A 158 3.03 16.51 16.98
N TRP A 159 4.14 16.69 17.70
CA TRP A 159 4.31 16.08 19.03
C TRP A 159 3.30 16.60 20.05
N ALA A 160 2.97 17.89 20.02
CA ALA A 160 1.93 18.45 20.87
C ALA A 160 0.56 17.81 20.58
N ALA A 161 0.20 17.62 19.30
CA ALA A 161 -1.03 16.95 18.91
C ALA A 161 -1.05 15.46 19.33
N ILE A 162 0.06 14.74 19.17
CA ILE A 162 0.18 13.34 19.59
C ILE A 162 0.00 13.21 21.11
N ARG A 163 0.64 14.11 21.90
CA ARG A 163 0.64 14.06 23.37
C ARG A 163 -0.59 14.70 24.01
N GLN A 164 -1.45 15.38 23.25
CA GLN A 164 -2.69 16.00 23.76
C GLN A 164 -3.61 14.99 24.46
N HIS A 165 -3.48 13.70 24.12
CA HIS A 165 -4.29 12.62 24.68
C HIS A 165 -3.92 12.19 26.12
N GLY A 166 -2.99 12.87 26.78
CA GLY A 166 -2.76 12.71 28.23
C GLY A 166 -2.19 11.32 28.60
N PRO A 167 -2.60 10.71 29.73
CA PRO A 167 -2.06 9.42 30.17
C PRO A 167 -2.57 8.22 29.35
N ASP A 168 -3.46 8.42 28.39
CA ASP A 168 -3.97 7.35 27.52
C ASP A 168 -2.92 7.00 26.45
N GLU A 169 -2.07 6.02 26.76
CA GLU A 169 -1.05 5.50 25.84
C GLU A 169 -1.65 4.98 24.53
N SER A 170 -2.85 4.38 24.56
CA SER A 170 -3.48 3.83 23.36
C SER A 170 -3.91 4.93 22.40
N ALA A 171 -4.52 6.00 22.92
CA ALA A 171 -4.89 7.16 22.14
C ALA A 171 -3.66 7.92 21.60
N MET A 172 -2.60 8.06 22.40
CA MET A 172 -1.33 8.63 21.94
C MET A 172 -0.70 7.81 20.82
N GLU A 173 -0.66 6.48 20.96
CA GLU A 173 -0.13 5.60 19.92
C GLU A 173 -0.98 5.67 18.64
N ALA A 174 -2.32 5.74 18.77
CA ALA A 174 -3.21 5.91 17.62
C ALA A 174 -2.96 7.22 16.88
N MET A 175 -2.76 8.33 17.59
CA MET A 175 -2.43 9.61 16.98
C MET A 175 -1.04 9.65 16.38
N PHE A 176 -0.07 8.99 17.01
CA PHE A 176 1.25 8.79 16.42
C PHE A 176 1.14 8.06 15.08
N ARG A 177 0.45 6.91 15.04
CA ARG A 177 0.22 6.13 13.81
C ARG A 177 -0.43 6.96 12.72
N LYS A 178 -1.41 7.78 13.07
CA LYS A 178 -2.07 8.69 12.13
C LYS A 178 -1.08 9.67 11.50
N HIS A 179 -0.26 10.36 12.30
CA HIS A 179 0.73 11.30 11.78
C HIS A 179 1.83 10.60 10.96
N TRP A 180 2.30 9.44 11.43
CA TRP A 180 3.26 8.61 10.70
C TRP A 180 2.71 8.24 9.33
N SER A 181 1.49 7.71 9.27
CA SER A 181 0.87 7.28 8.03
C SER A 181 0.64 8.43 7.05
N LEU A 182 0.27 9.62 7.55
CA LEU A 182 0.16 10.83 6.71
C LEU A 182 1.50 11.22 6.08
N LYS A 183 2.60 11.21 6.85
CA LYS A 183 3.95 11.52 6.33
C LYS A 183 4.41 10.46 5.32
N GLU A 184 4.24 9.19 5.64
CA GLU A 184 4.60 8.08 4.75
C GLU A 184 3.81 8.11 3.43
N ALA A 185 2.50 8.35 3.49
CA ALA A 185 1.68 8.50 2.29
C ALA A 185 2.18 9.67 1.42
N PHE A 186 2.55 10.80 2.02
CA PHE A 186 3.11 11.94 1.30
C PHE A 186 4.47 11.63 0.64
N THR A 187 5.39 10.99 1.37
CA THR A 187 6.69 10.56 0.82
C THR A 187 6.53 9.55 -0.31
N LYS A 188 5.62 8.57 -0.15
CA LYS A 188 5.27 7.60 -1.20
C LYS A 188 4.62 8.25 -2.42
N ALA A 189 3.85 9.33 -2.25
CA ALA A 189 3.28 10.08 -3.35
C ALA A 189 4.37 10.71 -4.22
N ARG A 190 5.36 11.37 -3.60
CA ARG A 190 6.49 12.01 -4.28
C ARG A 190 7.46 11.01 -4.92
N GLY A 191 7.65 9.85 -4.29
CA GLY A 191 8.52 8.78 -4.82
C GLY A 191 10.00 8.95 -4.49
N ASP A 192 10.32 9.75 -3.47
CA ASP A 192 11.70 10.08 -3.06
C ASP A 192 12.43 8.91 -2.37
N GLY A 193 11.73 7.81 -2.06
CA GLY A 193 12.29 6.66 -1.34
C GLY A 193 12.63 6.99 0.12
N ILE A 194 13.55 6.22 0.72
CA ILE A 194 14.02 6.40 2.11
C ILE A 194 14.97 7.61 2.24
N ALA A 195 15.25 8.35 1.16
CA ALA A 195 16.20 9.47 1.14
C ALA A 195 15.63 10.77 1.76
N PHE A 196 14.65 10.68 2.67
CA PHE A 196 14.16 11.82 3.44
C PHE A 196 14.82 11.83 4.82
N GLU A 197 16.08 12.30 4.83
CA GLU A 197 16.74 12.90 5.99
C GLU A 197 17.03 14.37 5.69
#